data_AF-A0AAX6EG49-F1
#
_entry.id   AF-A0AAX6EG49-F1
#
_cell.length_a   1.000
_cell.length_b   1.000
_cell.length_c   1.000
_cell.angle_alpha   90.00
_cell.angle_beta   90.00
_cell.angle_gamma   90.00
#
_symmetry.space_group_name_H-M   'P 1'
#
loop_
_entity.id
_entity.type
_entity.pdbx_description
1 polymer ?
#
loop_
_entity_poly.entity_id
_entity_poly.type
_entity_poly.pdbx_seq_one_letter_code
_entity_poly.pdbx_strand_id
1 'polypeptide(L)'
;MPMDSGLVDKELRLQEEVMKLSFQEKIQLQQRAKCTWLKDGNRCSKFFHATVRARQPRNFAAYLLYAEEKLASDDRAVVDEAIKFYMSLYNQVDYL
;
A
#
# COMPACT_ATOMS: atom_id res chain seq x y z
N MET A 1 -19.51 -62.16 10.57
CA MET A 1 -19.96 -61.50 11.81
C MET A 1 -21.07 -60.53 11.44
N PRO A 2 -22.18 -60.45 12.19
CA PRO A 2 -23.19 -59.43 11.93
C PRO A 2 -22.58 -58.06 12.29
N MET A 3 -22.57 -57.14 11.33
CA MET A 3 -22.18 -55.75 11.54
C MET A 3 -23.23 -55.11 12.46
N ASP A 4 -22.80 -54.61 13.61
CA ASP A 4 -23.66 -53.84 14.51
C ASP A 4 -24.02 -52.50 13.85
N SER A 5 -25.23 -52.41 13.32
CA SER A 5 -25.71 -51.26 12.55
C SER A 5 -25.65 -49.94 13.32
N GLY A 6 -25.76 -50.00 14.66
CA GLY A 6 -25.65 -48.81 15.51
C GLY A 6 -24.24 -48.22 15.55
N LEU A 7 -23.20 -49.05 15.43
CA LEU A 7 -21.81 -48.59 15.35
C LEU A 7 -21.51 -47.94 13.99
N VAL A 8 -22.04 -48.51 12.91
CA VAL A 8 -21.89 -47.98 11.56
C VAL A 8 -22.54 -46.59 11.43
N ASP A 9 -23.75 -46.42 11.97
CA ASP A 9 -24.45 -45.12 11.95
C ASP A 9 -23.69 -44.05 12.78
N LYS A 10 -23.07 -44.46 13.89
CA LYS A 10 -22.29 -43.56 14.73
C LYS A 10 -20.99 -43.14 14.04
N GLU A 11 -20.33 -44.08 13.37
CA GLU A 11 -19.12 -43.80 12.59
C GLU A 11 -19.42 -42.83 11.45
N LEU A 12 -20.51 -43.03 10.71
CA LEU A 12 -20.92 -42.13 9.63
C LEU A 12 -21.16 -40.69 10.13
N ARG A 13 -21.88 -40.53 11.25
CA ARG A 13 -22.12 -39.20 11.84
C ARG A 13 -20.84 -38.50 12.27
N LEU A 14 -19.91 -39.25 12.86
CA LEU A 14 -18.61 -38.71 13.27
C LEU A 14 -17.80 -38.27 12.05
N GLN A 15 -17.82 -39.03 10.96
CA GLN A 15 -17.14 -38.66 9.72
C GLN A 15 -17.73 -37.37 9.10
N GLU A 16 -19.05 -37.23 9.09
CA GLU A 16 -19.74 -36.02 8.63
C GLU A 16 -19.36 -34.79 9.49
N GLU A 17 -19.32 -34.95 10.80
CA GLU A 17 -18.96 -33.87 11.72
C GLU A 17 -17.50 -33.44 11.57
N VAL A 18 -16.58 -34.40 11.42
CA VAL A 18 -15.16 -34.13 11.16
C VAL A 18 -14.99 -33.39 9.83
N MET A 19 -15.69 -33.82 8.78
CA MET A 19 -15.62 -33.16 7.47
C MET A 19 -16.12 -31.71 7.55
N LYS A 20 -17.24 -31.49 8.26
CA LYS A 20 -17.80 -30.16 8.49
C LYS A 20 -16.84 -29.25 9.26
N LEU A 21 -16.25 -29.75 10.35
CA LEU A 21 -15.30 -29.00 11.17
C LEU A 21 -14.03 -28.64 10.38
N SER A 22 -13.48 -29.59 9.61
CA SER A 22 -12.33 -29.37 8.73
C SER A 22 -12.59 -28.25 7.70
N PHE A 23 -13.78 -28.25 7.10
CA PHE A 23 -14.17 -27.19 6.16
C PHE A 23 -14.27 -25.82 6.84
N GLN A 24 -14.86 -25.76 8.04
CA GLN A 24 -14.97 -24.52 8.81
C GLN A 24 -13.60 -23.99 9.25
N GLU A 25 -12.70 -24.86 9.69
CA GLU A 25 -11.34 -24.50 10.07
C GLU A 25 -10.57 -23.91 8.88
N LYS A 26 -10.67 -24.54 7.70
CA LYS A 26 -10.08 -24.04 6.46
C LYS A 26 -10.58 -22.62 6.15
N ILE A 27 -11.88 -22.37 6.26
CA ILE A 27 -12.45 -21.03 6.04
C ILE A 27 -11.91 -20.04 7.06
N GLN A 28 -11.88 -20.41 8.34
CA GLN A 28 -11.39 -19.55 9.41
C GLN A 28 -9.91 -19.17 9.20
N LEU A 29 -9.07 -20.13 8.81
CA LEU A 29 -7.66 -19.88 8.49
C LEU A 29 -7.50 -18.93 7.30
N GLN A 30 -8.28 -19.10 6.24
CA GLN A 30 -8.29 -18.18 5.09
C GLN A 30 -8.73 -16.76 5.48
N GLN A 31 -9.78 -16.64 6.30
CA GLN A 31 -10.24 -15.34 6.79
C GLN A 31 -9.17 -14.65 7.65
N ARG A 32 -8.54 -15.38 8.58
CA ARG A 32 -7.44 -14.84 9.41
C ARG A 32 -6.25 -14.38 8.58
N ALA A 33 -5.88 -15.15 7.56
CA ALA A 33 -4.81 -14.76 6.63
C ALA A 33 -5.15 -13.44 5.90
N LYS A 34 -6.37 -13.30 5.38
CA LYS A 34 -6.84 -12.06 4.72
C LYS A 34 -6.83 -10.86 5.67
N CYS A 35 -7.34 -11.01 6.89
CA CYS A 35 -7.33 -9.94 7.88
C CYS A 35 -5.90 -9.51 8.25
N THR A 36 -4.99 -10.48 8.40
CA THR A 36 -3.57 -10.21 8.68
C THR A 36 -2.94 -9.46 7.52
N TRP A 37 -3.13 -9.93 6.29
CA TRP A 37 -2.60 -9.28 5.10
C TRP A 37 -3.13 -7.85 4.92
N LEU A 38 -4.43 -7.61 5.14
CA LEU A 38 -5.01 -6.26 5.08
C LEU A 38 -4.41 -5.33 6.15
N LYS A 39 -4.24 -5.84 7.38
CA LYS A 39 -3.69 -5.08 8.51
C LYS A 39 -2.22 -4.73 8.28
N ASP A 40 -1.41 -5.71 7.88
CA ASP A 40 0.03 -5.54 7.69
C ASP A 40 0.36 -4.86 6.35
N GLY A 41 -0.44 -5.05 5.30
CA GLY A 41 -0.34 -4.31 4.05
C GLY A 41 -0.54 -2.80 4.27
N ASN A 42 -1.51 -2.41 5.09
CA ASN A 42 -1.71 -1.00 5.47
C ASN A 42 -0.59 -0.46 6.39
N ARG A 43 0.12 -1.33 7.11
CA ARG A 43 1.27 -0.96 7.94
C ARG A 43 2.44 -0.44 7.10
N CYS A 44 2.63 -0.97 5.88
CA CYS A 44 3.62 -0.47 4.93
C CYS A 44 3.33 0.98 4.49
N SER A 45 2.06 1.38 4.33
CA SER A 45 1.71 2.75 3.97
C SER A 45 2.10 3.76 5.06
N LYS A 46 1.86 3.43 6.35
CA LYS A 46 2.30 4.29 7.46
C LYS A 46 3.81 4.43 7.51
N PHE A 47 4.55 3.34 7.36
CA PHE A 47 6.01 3.35 7.32
C PHE A 47 6.54 4.13 6.11
N PHE A 48 5.96 3.92 4.94
CA PHE A 48 6.29 4.66 3.72
C PHE A 48 6.05 6.16 3.89
N HIS A 49 4.87 6.58 4.34
CA HIS A 49 4.57 7.98 4.56
C HIS A 49 5.43 8.60 5.67
N ALA A 50 5.75 7.86 6.74
CA ALA A 50 6.67 8.31 7.77
C ALA A 50 8.10 8.49 7.21
N THR A 51 8.57 7.55 6.39
CA THR A 51 9.88 7.61 5.74
C THR A 51 9.96 8.77 4.75
N VAL A 52 8.90 8.99 3.95
CA VAL A 52 8.79 10.13 3.02
C VAL A 52 8.80 11.44 3.80
N ARG A 53 7.97 11.60 4.84
CA ARG A 53 7.96 12.82 5.68
C ARG A 53 9.30 13.09 6.35
N ALA A 54 9.98 12.06 6.84
CA ALA A 54 11.31 12.20 7.45
C ALA A 54 12.38 12.64 6.45
N ARG A 55 12.25 12.25 5.17
CA ARG A 55 13.15 12.66 4.08
C ARG A 55 12.76 13.99 3.44
N GLN A 56 11.49 14.39 3.56
CA GLN A 56 10.94 15.60 2.96
C GLN A 56 11.75 16.86 3.29
N PRO A 57 12.13 17.19 4.54
CA PRO A 57 12.92 18.40 4.83
C PRO A 57 14.35 18.36 4.30
N ARG A 58 14.94 17.17 4.09
CA ARG A 58 16.28 17.02 3.49
C ARG A 58 16.25 17.09 1.96
N ASN A 59 15.15 16.67 1.35
CA ASN A 59 14.94 16.70 -0.09
C ASN A 59 14.19 17.96 -0.54
N PHE A 60 13.81 18.82 0.40
CA PHE A 60 13.13 20.06 0.09
C PHE A 60 14.15 21.05 -0.45
N ALA A 61 14.06 21.34 -1.75
CA ALA A 61 14.82 22.40 -2.38
C ALA A 61 14.22 23.75 -1.94
N ALA A 62 14.59 24.19 -0.74
CA ALA A 62 14.09 25.42 -0.12
C ALA A 62 14.53 26.69 -0.86
N TYR A 63 15.56 26.60 -1.70
CA TYR A 63 16.14 27.73 -2.39
C TYR A 63 16.50 27.36 -3.82
N LEU A 64 15.94 28.11 -4.78
CA LEU A 64 16.40 28.09 -6.16
C LEU A 64 17.24 29.35 -6.41
N LEU A 65 18.44 29.14 -6.95
CA LEU A 65 19.38 30.19 -7.33
C LEU A 65 19.34 30.30 -8.86
N TYR A 66 18.83 31.42 -9.36
CA TYR A 66 18.75 31.71 -10.79
C TYR A 66 19.72 32.83 -11.19
N ALA A 67 19.89 33.04 -12.50
CA ALA A 67 20.99 33.75 -13.14
C ALA A 67 21.32 35.18 -12.64
N GLU A 68 20.41 35.82 -11.89
CA GLU A 68 20.61 37.16 -11.29
C GLU A 68 21.02 37.13 -9.80
N GLU A 69 21.53 36.00 -9.30
CA GLU A 69 21.99 35.80 -7.90
C GLU A 69 20.90 36.01 -6.81
N LYS A 70 19.62 36.07 -7.20
CA LYS A 70 18.51 36.27 -6.27
C LYS A 70 18.00 34.94 -5.74
N LEU A 71 17.90 34.83 -4.41
CA LEU A 71 17.45 33.64 -3.71
C LEU A 71 15.92 33.63 -3.60
N ALA A 72 15.24 32.70 -4.29
CA ALA A 72 13.83 32.46 -4.04
C ALA A 72 13.69 31.53 -2.82
N SER A 73 13.29 32.08 -1.68
CA SER A 73 13.14 31.36 -0.41
C SER A 73 11.71 30.98 -0.05
N ASP A 74 10.72 31.50 -0.78
CA ASP A 74 9.30 31.24 -0.58
C ASP A 74 8.79 30.25 -1.64
N ASP A 75 8.00 29.27 -1.21
CA ASP A 75 7.49 28.17 -2.04
C ASP A 75 6.77 28.69 -3.30
N ARG A 76 6.06 29.82 -3.18
CA ARG A 76 5.38 30.47 -4.30
C ARG A 76 6.35 31.04 -5.32
N ALA A 77 7.40 31.72 -4.85
CA ALA A 77 8.42 32.30 -5.71
C ALA A 77 9.19 31.23 -6.48
N VAL A 78 9.47 30.09 -5.84
CA VAL A 78 10.09 28.90 -6.46
C VAL A 78 9.21 28.35 -7.59
N VAL A 79 7.90 28.20 -7.35
CA VAL A 79 6.95 27.71 -8.35
C VAL A 79 6.81 28.67 -9.53
N ASP A 80 6.66 29.97 -9.27
CA ASP A 80 6.51 30.98 -10.30
C ASP A 80 7.75 31.06 -11.21
N GLU A 81 8.95 30.94 -10.64
CA GLU A 81 10.19 30.97 -11.42
C GLU A 81 10.38 29.69 -12.23
N ALA A 82 10.02 28.52 -11.68
CA ALA A 82 10.01 27.27 -12.43
C ALA A 82 9.05 27.34 -13.63
N ILE A 83 7.85 27.90 -13.43
CA ILE A 83 6.87 28.08 -14.50
C ILE A 83 7.41 29.00 -15.59
N LYS A 84 7.98 30.16 -15.23
CA LYS A 84 8.60 31.09 -16.20
C LYS A 84 9.72 30.44 -16.99
N PHE A 85 10.60 29.69 -16.32
CA PHE A 85 11.69 28.97 -16.97
C PHE A 85 11.18 27.98 -18.01
N TYR A 86 10.22 27.11 -17.64
CA TYR A 86 9.68 26.13 -18.57
C TYR A 86 8.84 26.77 -19.68
N MET A 87 8.09 27.84 -19.39
CA MET A 87 7.41 28.62 -20.43
C MET A 87 8.40 29.19 -21.44
N SER A 88 9.52 29.77 -20.99
CA SER A 88 10.58 30.26 -21.88
C SER A 88 11.22 29.12 -22.67
N LEU A 89 11.46 27.97 -22.04
CA LEU A 89 12.08 26.80 -22.68
C LEU A 89 11.19 26.24 -23.79
N TYR A 90 9.88 26.10 -23.53
CA TYR A 90 8.94 25.54 -24.51
C TYR A 90 8.49 26.55 -25.56
N ASN A 91 8.45 27.85 -25.25
CA ASN A 91 8.19 28.90 -26.24
C ASN A 91 9.42 29.22 -27.12
N GLN A 92 10.62 28.74 -26.77
CA GLN A 92 11.79 28.80 -27.66
C GLN A 92 11.87 27.62 -28.64
N VAL A 93 11.08 26.55 -28.42
CA VAL A 93 11.00 25.40 -29.32
C VAL A 93 9.75 25.52 -30.17
N ASP A 94 9.67 26.59 -30.97
CA ASP A 94 8.84 26.58 -32.17
C ASP A 94 9.57 25.72 -33.20
N TYR A 95 8.99 24.57 -33.54
CA TYR A 95 9.40 23.79 -34.70
C TYR A 95 9.12 24.60 -35.97
N LEU A 96 10.17 25.16 -36.56
CA LEU A 96 10.26 25.48 -37.99
C LEU A 96 11.62 25.04 -38.54
#